data_AF-A0A958BAY1-F1
#
_entry.id   AF-A0A958BAY1-F1
#
_cell.length_a   1.000
_cell.length_b   1.000
_cell.length_c   1.000
_cell.angle_alpha   90.00
_cell.angle_beta   90.00
_cell.angle_gamma   90.00
#
_symmetry.space_group_name_H-M   'P 1'
#
loop_
_entity.id
_entity.type
_entity.pdbx_description
1 polymer ?
#
loop_
_entity_poly.entity_id
_entity_poly.type
_entity_poly.pdbx_seq_one_letter_code
_entity_poly.pdbx_strand_id
1 'polypeptide(L)'
;MRDFEPFDKTFRFDESILTENFPNYMLPSILSWIFNVMVAHKLYDPYHSNMIDTAKLVNPINRMLRTTFRSKYADFIADIQFDLSTFRNVLSYLLQRVSDANEGKTLENILYETSSAYAVEFKEVNVKNGAIGWKVTKMKLVYRVPPIVKKQALEVMRTDQLLTEAWDFHYGIDFDDEKTVTRCTDVLSGLLRDKYYPNEKKPQLGKLLKQLIENKDKIILPADTLYNKESLLKMMVKFSEKRNNHQKGTGTKPSHEEAGFVLHFTIMLYQLFRSKND
;
A
#
# COMPACT_ATOMS: atom_id res chain seq x y z
N MET A 1 28.06 0.12 13.81
CA MET A 1 26.86 -0.62 13.38
C MET A 1 25.94 0.37 12.70
N ARG A 2 25.49 0.13 11.46
CA ARG A 2 24.40 0.92 10.88
C ARG A 2 23.15 0.69 11.72
N ASP A 3 22.35 1.71 12.00
CA ASP A 3 21.14 1.59 12.81
C ASP A 3 20.12 0.68 12.12
N PHE A 4 19.64 -0.33 12.85
CA PHE A 4 18.48 -1.12 12.45
C PHE A 4 17.28 -0.25 12.76
N GLU A 5 16.45 0.02 11.75
CA GLU A 5 15.20 0.74 11.93
C GLU A 5 14.09 -0.31 12.00
N PRO A 6 13.69 -0.75 13.23
CA PRO A 6 12.52 -1.60 13.37
C PRO A 6 11.32 -0.86 12.79
N PHE A 7 10.37 -1.65 12.29
CA PHE A 7 9.10 -1.13 11.81
C PHE A 7 8.37 -0.32 12.90
N ASP A 8 8.56 -0.69 14.17
CA ASP A 8 7.91 -0.05 15.32
C ASP A 8 8.77 1.05 15.95
N LYS A 9 8.90 2.19 15.26
CA LYS A 9 8.90 3.49 15.95
C LYS A 9 7.44 3.91 16.12
N THR A 10 6.77 3.31 17.12
CA THR A 10 5.47 3.68 17.71
C THR A 10 4.63 4.70 16.91
N PHE A 11 3.82 4.19 15.98
CA PHE A 11 2.52 4.78 15.69
C PHE A 11 1.48 3.88 16.34
N ARG A 12 0.92 4.33 17.49
CA ARG A 12 -0.27 3.70 18.06
C ARG A 12 -1.45 4.08 17.18
N PHE A 13 -1.91 3.16 16.34
CA PHE A 13 -3.26 3.21 15.83
C PHE A 13 -4.15 2.62 16.91
N ASP A 14 -4.71 3.53 17.71
CA ASP A 14 -5.82 3.19 18.60
C ASP A 14 -7.05 2.86 17.73
N GLU A 15 -7.51 1.62 17.89
CA GLU A 15 -8.83 1.06 17.65
C GLU A 15 -9.61 1.57 16.42
N SER A 16 -9.25 1.03 15.25
CA SER A 16 -10.19 0.40 14.30
C SER A 16 -9.40 -0.03 13.07
N ILE A 17 -9.14 -1.34 12.99
CA ILE A 17 -8.46 -2.07 11.93
C ILE A 17 -8.89 -1.56 10.55
N LEU A 18 -8.01 -0.83 9.86
CA LEU A 18 -8.08 -0.73 8.41
C LEU A 18 -6.92 -1.56 7.87
N THR A 19 -7.24 -2.87 7.89
CA THR A 19 -6.53 -4.04 7.37
C THR A 19 -5.12 -4.30 7.90
N GLU A 20 -5.02 -4.63 9.19
CA GLU A 20 -3.76 -5.05 9.82
C GLU A 20 -3.29 -6.47 9.48
N ASN A 21 -3.98 -7.23 8.63
CA ASN A 21 -3.57 -8.60 8.36
C ASN A 21 -2.59 -8.62 7.18
N PHE A 22 -1.35 -9.05 7.42
CA PHE A 22 -0.63 -9.80 6.39
C PHE A 22 -1.53 -10.99 6.07
N PRO A 23 -2.12 -11.08 4.87
CA PRO A 23 -3.15 -12.08 4.65
C PRO A 23 -2.58 -13.49 4.66
N ASN A 24 -3.33 -14.46 5.20
CA ASN A 24 -2.88 -15.84 5.36
C ASN A 24 -2.45 -16.52 4.04
N TYR A 25 -2.96 -16.08 2.87
CA TYR A 25 -2.55 -16.62 1.57
C TYR A 25 -1.19 -16.11 1.08
N MET A 26 -0.69 -14.97 1.60
CA MET A 26 0.67 -14.48 1.31
C MET A 26 1.72 -15.27 2.09
N LEU A 27 1.31 -15.82 3.22
CA LEU A 27 2.17 -16.47 4.19
C LEU A 27 3.01 -17.60 3.58
N PRO A 28 2.49 -18.51 2.73
CA PRO A 28 3.32 -19.53 2.09
C PRO A 28 4.41 -18.95 1.19
N SER A 29 4.10 -17.95 0.37
CA SER A 29 5.07 -17.33 -0.56
C SER A 29 6.15 -16.56 0.19
N ILE A 30 5.76 -15.84 1.25
CA ILE A 30 6.71 -15.11 2.08
C ILE A 30 7.55 -16.05 2.95
N LEU A 31 6.96 -17.10 3.53
CA LEU A 31 7.70 -18.13 4.26
C LEU A 31 8.68 -18.86 3.35
N SER A 32 8.30 -19.15 2.11
CA SER A 32 9.19 -19.70 1.09
C SER A 32 10.35 -18.73 0.78
N TRP A 33 10.07 -17.44 0.65
CA TRP A 33 11.12 -16.42 0.49
C TRP A 33 12.06 -16.37 1.71
N ILE A 34 11.52 -16.33 2.93
CA ILE A 34 12.29 -16.35 4.19
C ILE A 34 13.20 -17.58 4.23
N PHE A 35 12.64 -18.76 3.93
CA PHE A 35 13.38 -20.02 3.88
C PHE A 35 14.53 -19.97 2.88
N ASN A 36 14.26 -19.53 1.65
CA ASN A 36 15.27 -19.47 0.59
C ASN A 36 16.42 -18.53 0.96
N VAL A 37 16.13 -17.35 1.51
CA VAL A 37 17.16 -16.42 2.02
C VAL A 37 17.95 -17.08 3.15
N MET A 38 17.28 -17.74 4.10
CA MET A 38 17.97 -18.39 5.21
C MET A 38 18.88 -19.54 4.75
N VAL A 39 18.50 -20.32 3.74
CA VAL A 39 19.32 -21.37 3.14
C VAL A 39 20.50 -20.76 2.37
N ALA A 40 20.25 -19.79 1.49
CA ALA A 40 21.27 -19.16 0.65
C ALA A 40 22.40 -18.53 1.48
N HIS A 41 22.04 -17.92 2.62
CA HIS A 41 22.98 -17.26 3.53
C HIS A 41 23.48 -18.14 4.68
N LYS A 42 23.25 -19.46 4.60
CA LYS A 42 23.70 -20.46 5.60
C LYS A 42 23.25 -20.12 7.03
N LEU A 43 22.05 -19.57 7.18
CA LEU A 43 21.40 -19.32 8.47
C LEU A 43 20.60 -20.54 8.93
N TYR A 44 20.25 -21.43 7.99
CA TYR A 44 19.49 -22.65 8.21
C TYR A 44 20.01 -23.82 7.36
N ASP A 45 20.03 -25.03 7.94
CA ASP A 45 20.39 -26.28 7.26
C ASP A 45 19.13 -27.12 7.01
N PRO A 46 18.71 -27.30 5.73
CA PRO A 46 17.53 -28.10 5.41
C PRO A 46 17.70 -29.59 5.71
N TYR A 47 18.93 -30.11 5.74
CA TYR A 47 19.19 -31.53 5.97
C TYR A 47 19.10 -31.92 7.44
N HIS A 48 19.49 -31.00 8.33
CA HIS A 48 19.49 -31.24 9.79
C HIS A 48 18.35 -30.51 10.52
N SER A 49 17.52 -29.75 9.80
CA SER A 49 16.40 -28.95 10.34
C SER A 49 16.80 -28.01 11.49
N ASN A 50 18.07 -27.60 11.51
CA ASN A 50 18.67 -26.80 12.55
C ASN A 50 19.12 -25.44 12.00
N MET A 51 19.06 -24.43 12.85
CA MET A 51 19.65 -23.12 12.58
C MET A 51 21.18 -23.24 12.65
N ILE A 52 21.89 -22.90 11.58
CA ILE A 52 23.35 -23.04 11.50
C ILE A 52 24.05 -21.95 12.30
N ASP A 53 23.50 -20.72 12.25
CA ASP A 53 24.09 -19.53 12.89
C ASP A 53 23.03 -18.75 13.67
N THR A 54 22.63 -19.32 14.81
CA THR A 54 21.69 -18.69 15.76
C THR A 54 22.20 -17.33 16.26
N ALA A 55 23.52 -17.13 16.33
CA ALA A 55 24.10 -15.86 16.76
C ALA A 55 23.94 -14.73 15.73
N LYS A 56 23.90 -15.04 14.42
CA LYS A 56 23.68 -14.05 13.35
C LYS A 56 22.24 -13.78 13.00
N LEU A 57 21.31 -14.67 13.36
CA LEU A 57 19.88 -14.51 13.05
C LEU A 57 19.01 -14.42 14.31
N VAL A 58 19.05 -15.44 15.15
CA VAL A 58 18.17 -15.57 16.34
C VAL A 58 18.52 -14.54 17.41
N ASN A 59 19.80 -14.30 17.71
CA ASN A 59 20.20 -13.34 18.75
C ASN A 59 19.84 -11.87 18.43
N PRO A 60 20.07 -11.37 17.20
CA PRO A 60 19.58 -10.06 16.78
C PRO A 60 18.06 -9.94 16.88
N ILE A 61 17.31 -10.95 16.43
CA ILE A 61 15.84 -10.98 16.47
C ILE A 61 15.33 -11.05 17.93
N ASN A 62 15.89 -11.91 18.77
CA ASN A 62 15.63 -11.99 20.22
C ASN A 62 15.86 -10.64 20.90
N ARG A 63 16.96 -9.96 20.55
CA ARG A 63 17.30 -8.64 21.11
C ARG A 63 16.31 -7.57 20.66
N MET A 64 15.88 -7.60 19.40
CA MET A 64 14.88 -6.68 18.86
C MET A 64 13.51 -6.87 19.50
N LEU A 65 13.07 -8.13 19.65
CA LEU A 65 11.74 -8.47 20.12
C LEU A 65 11.65 -8.65 21.64
N ARG A 66 12.79 -8.63 22.34
CA ARG A 66 12.91 -8.92 23.79
C ARG A 66 12.29 -10.28 24.17
N THR A 67 12.36 -11.23 23.26
CA THR A 67 11.86 -12.61 23.40
C THR A 67 13.01 -13.61 23.30
N THR A 68 12.76 -14.86 23.70
CA THR A 68 13.72 -15.97 23.53
C THR A 68 13.12 -17.01 22.59
N PHE A 69 13.42 -16.88 21.30
CA PHE A 69 13.08 -17.90 20.30
C PHE A 69 13.90 -19.17 20.54
N ARG A 70 13.25 -20.33 20.41
CA ARG A 70 13.91 -21.62 20.49
C ARG A 70 14.76 -21.85 19.24
N SER A 71 15.88 -22.54 19.38
CA SER A 71 16.87 -22.76 18.30
C SER A 71 16.40 -23.74 17.20
N LYS A 72 15.17 -24.27 17.29
CA LYS A 72 14.59 -25.16 16.29
C LYS A 72 13.86 -24.36 15.23
N TYR A 73 14.09 -24.70 13.97
CA TYR A 73 13.48 -24.02 12.83
C TYR A 73 11.94 -24.08 12.86
N ALA A 74 11.36 -25.22 13.24
CA ALA A 74 9.91 -25.38 13.34
C ALA A 74 9.27 -24.41 14.36
N ASP A 75 9.91 -24.22 15.51
CA ASP A 75 9.44 -23.28 16.54
C ASP A 75 9.55 -21.84 16.02
N PHE A 76 10.67 -21.49 15.39
CA PHE A 76 10.90 -20.17 14.81
C PHE A 76 9.90 -19.81 13.70
N ILE A 77 9.57 -20.75 12.81
CA ILE A 77 8.57 -20.55 11.76
C ILE A 77 7.16 -20.46 12.35
N ALA A 78 6.83 -21.26 13.37
CA ALA A 78 5.55 -21.15 14.05
C ALA A 78 5.38 -19.76 14.67
N ASP A 79 6.40 -19.23 15.33
CA ASP A 79 6.35 -17.90 15.93
C ASP A 79 6.21 -16.78 14.87
N ILE A 80 6.85 -16.93 13.70
CA ILE A 80 6.67 -16.04 12.55
C ILE A 80 5.25 -16.14 11.98
N GLN A 81 4.67 -17.33 11.95
CA GLN A 81 3.36 -17.59 11.36
C GLN A 81 2.21 -17.02 12.21
N PHE A 82 2.34 -17.08 13.53
CA PHE A 82 1.26 -16.74 14.46
C PHE A 82 1.41 -15.36 15.12
N ASP A 83 2.59 -14.72 15.06
CA ASP A 83 2.80 -13.35 15.55
C ASP A 83 3.22 -12.37 14.46
N LEU A 84 2.32 -11.43 14.16
CA LEU A 84 2.47 -10.43 13.10
C LEU A 84 3.65 -9.46 13.35
N SER A 85 3.93 -9.11 14.60
CA SER A 85 5.06 -8.24 14.93
C SER A 85 6.39 -8.96 14.68
N THR A 86 6.48 -10.22 15.10
CA THR A 86 7.63 -11.10 14.83
C THR A 86 7.84 -11.25 13.32
N PHE A 87 6.78 -11.55 12.57
CA PHE A 87 6.82 -11.64 11.11
C PHE A 87 7.42 -10.39 10.44
N ARG A 88 6.90 -9.20 10.75
CA ARG A 88 7.34 -7.91 10.18
C ARG A 88 8.81 -7.60 10.53
N ASN A 89 9.21 -7.89 11.76
CA ASN A 89 10.57 -7.64 12.23
C ASN A 89 11.58 -8.62 11.60
N VAL A 90 11.20 -9.89 11.40
CA VAL A 90 12.03 -10.87 10.68
C VAL A 90 12.23 -10.46 9.23
N LEU A 91 11.15 -10.10 8.52
CA LEU A 91 11.25 -9.60 7.14
C LEU A 91 12.16 -8.38 7.04
N SER A 92 11.99 -7.41 7.92
CA SER A 92 12.80 -6.18 7.93
C SER A 92 14.26 -6.48 8.22
N TYR A 93 14.55 -7.41 9.14
CA TYR A 93 15.91 -7.80 9.45
C TYR A 93 16.58 -8.48 8.26
N LEU A 94 15.94 -9.50 7.68
CA LEU A 94 16.47 -10.22 6.52
C LEU A 94 16.75 -9.25 5.38
N LEU A 95 15.79 -8.39 5.05
CA LEU A 95 15.92 -7.40 3.98
C LEU A 95 17.04 -6.36 4.21
N GLN A 96 17.21 -5.87 5.44
CA GLN A 96 18.20 -4.82 5.74
C GLN A 96 19.62 -5.36 5.97
N ARG A 97 19.77 -6.64 6.33
CA ARG A 97 21.02 -7.19 6.89
C ARG A 97 21.54 -8.45 6.24
N VAL A 98 20.68 -9.20 5.56
CA VAL A 98 21.02 -10.53 5.03
C VAL A 98 20.90 -10.53 3.51
N SER A 99 19.71 -10.17 3.01
CA SER A 99 19.36 -10.32 1.61
C SER A 99 20.20 -9.47 0.66
N ASP A 100 20.42 -9.97 -0.54
CA ASP A 100 20.95 -9.21 -1.67
C ASP A 100 19.85 -8.53 -2.50
N ALA A 101 20.26 -7.73 -3.50
CA ALA A 101 19.34 -6.96 -4.32
C ALA A 101 18.39 -7.82 -5.16
N ASN A 102 18.78 -9.02 -5.57
CA ASN A 102 17.91 -9.91 -6.34
C ASN A 102 16.87 -10.55 -5.42
N GLU A 103 17.28 -10.99 -4.23
CA GLU A 103 16.37 -11.50 -3.21
C GLU A 103 15.34 -10.44 -2.77
N GLY A 104 15.78 -9.18 -2.65
CA GLY A 104 14.87 -8.06 -2.41
C GLY A 104 13.88 -7.84 -3.54
N LYS A 105 14.28 -8.00 -4.81
CA LYS A 105 13.37 -7.90 -5.97
C LYS A 105 12.38 -9.05 -6.00
N THR A 106 12.80 -10.26 -5.63
CA THR A 106 11.88 -11.39 -5.49
C THR A 106 10.82 -11.11 -4.42
N LEU A 107 11.20 -10.53 -3.28
CA LEU A 107 10.23 -10.12 -2.27
C LEU A 107 9.30 -9.02 -2.81
N GLU A 108 9.81 -8.02 -3.51
CA GLU A 108 8.98 -6.97 -4.13
C GLU A 108 7.96 -7.57 -5.12
N ASN A 109 8.38 -8.52 -5.95
CA ASN A 109 7.47 -9.19 -6.88
C ASN A 109 6.38 -9.97 -6.14
N ILE A 110 6.74 -10.72 -5.09
CA ILE A 110 5.75 -11.42 -4.26
C ILE A 110 4.77 -10.41 -3.65
N LEU A 111 5.27 -9.31 -3.09
CA LEU A 111 4.43 -8.26 -2.50
C LEU A 111 3.55 -7.57 -3.56
N TYR A 112 4.05 -7.36 -4.77
CA TYR A 112 3.31 -6.75 -5.87
C TYR A 112 2.22 -7.67 -6.42
N GLU A 113 2.55 -8.92 -6.74
CA GLU A 113 1.61 -9.91 -7.30
C GLU A 113 0.48 -10.28 -6.32
N THR A 114 0.71 -10.06 -5.03
CA THR A 114 -0.28 -10.31 -3.97
C THR A 114 -0.99 -9.04 -3.50
N SER A 115 -0.84 -7.93 -4.23
CA SER A 115 -1.43 -6.61 -3.93
C SER A 115 -1.08 -6.06 -2.55
N SER A 116 0.11 -6.37 -2.03
CA SER A 116 0.54 -5.93 -0.73
C SER A 116 0.58 -4.40 -0.62
N ALA A 117 0.08 -3.90 0.52
CA ALA A 117 0.27 -2.51 0.93
C ALA A 117 1.75 -2.16 1.23
N TYR A 118 2.65 -3.14 1.19
CA TYR A 118 4.08 -3.00 1.37
C TYR A 118 4.84 -3.12 0.05
N ALA A 119 5.99 -2.45 0.00
CA ALA A 119 6.95 -2.53 -1.08
C ALA A 119 8.37 -2.57 -0.52
N VAL A 120 9.32 -3.08 -1.28
CA VAL A 120 10.74 -2.99 -1.01
C VAL A 120 11.27 -1.72 -1.65
N GLU A 121 11.72 -0.76 -0.83
CA GLU A 121 12.46 0.41 -1.32
C GLU A 121 13.92 0.03 -1.50
N PHE A 122 14.46 0.26 -2.69
CA PHE A 122 15.88 0.08 -3.01
C PHE A 122 16.58 1.43 -3.02
N LYS A 123 17.66 1.55 -2.26
CA LYS A 123 18.49 2.75 -2.21
C LYS A 123 19.95 2.39 -2.40
N GLU A 124 20.54 2.86 -3.50
CA GLU A 124 22.00 2.82 -3.65
C GLU A 124 22.65 3.77 -2.65
N VAL A 125 23.64 3.26 -1.93
CA VAL A 125 24.45 4.07 -1.02
C VAL A 125 25.92 3.80 -1.26
N ASN A 126 26.69 4.88 -1.33
CA ASN A 126 28.13 4.81 -1.38
C ASN A 126 28.67 4.44 0.00
N VAL A 127 29.41 3.34 0.07
CA VAL A 127 30.10 2.89 1.26
C VAL A 127 31.57 3.15 1.03
N LYS A 128 32.17 3.99 1.90
CA LYS A 128 33.60 4.24 1.90
C LYS A 128 34.26 3.43 3.00
N ASN A 129 35.35 2.75 2.67
CA ASN A 129 36.27 2.18 3.65
C ASN A 129 37.70 2.64 3.30
N GLY A 130 38.18 3.67 3.98
CA GLY A 130 39.40 4.39 3.58
C GLY A 130 39.23 5.10 2.24
N ALA A 131 40.20 4.92 1.33
CA ALA A 131 40.19 5.53 -0.01
C ALA A 131 39.28 4.81 -1.02
N ILE A 132 38.81 3.60 -0.70
CA ILE A 132 38.00 2.79 -1.61
C ILE A 132 36.52 3.02 -1.30
N GLY A 133 35.76 3.42 -2.33
CA GLY A 133 34.32 3.56 -2.28
C GLY A 133 33.65 2.56 -3.22
N TRP A 134 32.60 1.90 -2.76
CA TRP A 134 31.74 1.07 -3.61
C TRP A 134 30.26 1.33 -3.31
N LYS A 135 29.41 1.03 -4.29
CA LYS A 135 27.96 1.11 -4.12
C LYS A 135 27.45 -0.17 -3.46
N VAL A 136 26.58 0.00 -2.48
CA VAL A 136 25.79 -1.09 -1.90
C VAL A 136 24.33 -0.70 -2.00
N THR A 137 23.49 -1.64 -2.41
CA THR A 137 22.04 -1.47 -2.37
C THR A 137 21.56 -1.73 -0.94
N LYS A 138 21.07 -0.70 -0.27
CA LYS A 138 20.28 -0.88 0.94
C LYS A 138 18.83 -1.10 0.56
N MET A 139 18.17 -1.98 1.28
CA MET A 139 16.76 -2.29 1.09
C MET A 139 16.03 -2.10 2.41
N LYS A 140 14.80 -1.60 2.35
CA LYS A 140 13.90 -1.56 3.50
C LYS A 140 12.47 -1.81 3.04
N LEU A 141 11.66 -2.35 3.94
CA LEU A 141 10.24 -2.50 3.72
C LEU A 141 9.58 -1.14 3.98
N VAL A 142 8.84 -0.63 3.00
CA VAL A 142 8.08 0.62 3.09
C VAL A 142 6.62 0.34 2.74
N TYR A 143 5.73 1.25 3.07
CA TYR A 143 4.38 1.19 2.52
C TYR A 143 4.39 1.64 1.05
N ARG A 144 3.66 0.91 0.20
CA ARG A 144 3.44 1.23 -1.21
C ARG A 144 2.68 2.56 -1.36
N VAL A 145 1.76 2.84 -0.43
CA VAL A 145 1.03 4.12 -0.34
C VAL A 145 1.68 5.01 0.74
N PRO A 146 2.04 6.27 0.43
CA PRO A 146 2.61 7.19 1.42
C PRO A 146 1.74 7.35 2.68
N PRO A 147 2.33 7.47 3.89
CA PRO A 147 1.56 7.56 5.15
C PRO A 147 0.52 8.67 5.18
N ILE A 148 0.82 9.82 4.55
CA ILE A 148 -0.11 10.95 4.47
C ILE A 148 -1.37 10.60 3.68
N VAL A 149 -1.22 9.86 2.57
CA VAL A 149 -2.34 9.43 1.72
C VAL A 149 -3.18 8.40 2.47
N LYS A 150 -2.57 7.51 3.26
CA LYS A 150 -3.32 6.59 4.12
C LYS A 150 -4.14 7.30 5.17
N LYS A 151 -3.55 8.27 5.88
CA LYS A 151 -4.26 9.06 6.89
C LYS A 151 -5.48 9.77 6.28
N GLN A 152 -5.30 10.36 5.10
CA GLN A 152 -6.36 11.00 4.35
C GLN A 152 -7.45 10.00 3.89
N ALA A 153 -7.04 8.86 3.35
CA ALA A 153 -7.96 7.80 2.94
C ALA A 153 -8.77 7.25 4.11
N LEU A 154 -8.14 7.03 5.27
CA LEU A 154 -8.76 6.46 6.47
C LEU A 154 -9.97 7.29 6.94
N GLU A 155 -9.80 8.60 7.00
CA GLU A 155 -10.87 9.53 7.38
C GLU A 155 -12.06 9.43 6.45
N VAL A 156 -11.80 9.35 5.15
CA VAL A 156 -12.84 9.24 4.13
C VAL A 156 -13.51 7.87 4.14
N MET A 157 -12.75 6.79 4.19
CA MET A 157 -13.26 5.41 4.19
C MET A 157 -14.16 5.12 5.39
N ARG A 158 -13.88 5.70 6.56
CA ARG A 158 -14.77 5.63 7.73
C ARG A 158 -16.17 6.22 7.47
N THR A 159 -16.29 7.09 6.47
CA THR A 159 -17.55 7.79 6.16
C THR A 159 -18.26 7.29 4.91
N ASP A 160 -17.58 6.50 4.05
CA ASP A 160 -18.12 6.03 2.77
C ASP A 160 -17.76 4.56 2.51
N GLN A 161 -18.78 3.71 2.50
CA GLN A 161 -18.64 2.28 2.29
C GLN A 161 -18.13 1.94 0.89
N LEU A 162 -18.54 2.68 -0.14
CA LEU A 162 -18.12 2.40 -1.52
C LEU A 162 -16.64 2.71 -1.73
N LEU A 163 -16.09 3.73 -1.04
CA LEU A 163 -14.65 3.97 -1.04
C LEU A 163 -13.85 2.92 -0.26
N THR A 164 -14.43 2.37 0.81
CA THR A 164 -13.84 1.21 1.50
C THR A 164 -13.78 0.01 0.56
N GLU A 165 -14.90 -0.31 -0.11
CA GLU A 165 -14.94 -1.38 -1.12
C GLU A 165 -13.95 -1.13 -2.27
N ALA A 166 -13.83 0.12 -2.76
CA ALA A 166 -12.88 0.46 -3.80
C ALA A 166 -11.42 0.27 -3.37
N TRP A 167 -11.10 0.64 -2.12
CA TRP A 167 -9.79 0.41 -1.53
C TRP A 167 -9.47 -1.08 -1.43
N ASP A 168 -10.44 -1.87 -0.97
CA ASP A 168 -10.30 -3.33 -0.86
C ASP A 168 -10.19 -3.99 -2.24
N PHE A 169 -10.89 -3.51 -3.26
CA PHE A 169 -10.72 -4.02 -4.63
C PHE A 169 -9.38 -3.62 -5.24
N HIS A 170 -8.75 -2.53 -4.81
CA HIS A 170 -7.48 -2.10 -5.39
C HIS A 170 -6.27 -2.70 -4.68
N TYR A 171 -6.32 -2.80 -3.35
CA TYR A 171 -5.22 -3.31 -2.52
C TYR A 171 -5.50 -4.67 -1.88
N GLY A 172 -6.63 -5.29 -2.21
CA GLY A 172 -6.99 -6.62 -1.72
C GLY A 172 -6.45 -7.75 -2.59
N ILE A 173 -6.68 -8.95 -2.06
CA ILE A 173 -6.26 -10.27 -2.55
C ILE A 173 -6.59 -10.47 -4.03
N ASP A 174 -7.87 -10.28 -4.34
CA ASP A 174 -8.44 -10.43 -5.66
C ASP A 174 -8.66 -9.03 -6.21
N PHE A 175 -7.56 -8.36 -6.57
CA PHE A 175 -7.67 -7.01 -7.06
C PHE A 175 -8.57 -6.96 -8.30
N ASP A 176 -9.47 -5.99 -8.30
CA ASP A 176 -10.45 -5.80 -9.34
C ASP A 176 -10.47 -4.31 -9.69
N ASP A 177 -9.56 -3.94 -10.57
CA ASP A 177 -9.38 -2.55 -11.01
C ASP A 177 -10.66 -2.01 -11.70
N GLU A 178 -11.46 -2.88 -12.33
CA GLU A 178 -12.75 -2.50 -12.91
C GLU A 178 -13.77 -2.14 -11.82
N LYS A 179 -13.87 -2.96 -10.76
CA LYS A 179 -14.71 -2.63 -9.60
C LYS A 179 -14.19 -1.43 -8.84
N THR A 180 -12.88 -1.27 -8.69
CA THR A 180 -12.25 -0.08 -8.09
C THR A 180 -12.72 1.18 -8.81
N VAL A 181 -12.58 1.23 -10.14
CA VAL A 181 -13.00 2.38 -10.95
C VAL A 181 -14.51 2.59 -10.88
N THR A 182 -15.29 1.52 -10.90
CA THR A 182 -16.75 1.58 -10.81
C THR A 182 -17.20 2.21 -9.48
N ARG A 183 -16.68 1.72 -8.36
CA ARG A 183 -17.00 2.23 -7.01
C ARG A 183 -16.60 3.67 -6.84
N CYS A 184 -15.38 4.03 -7.24
CA CYS A 184 -14.91 5.42 -7.21
C CYS A 184 -15.80 6.36 -8.04
N THR A 185 -16.28 5.89 -9.19
CA THR A 185 -17.15 6.67 -10.03
C THR A 185 -18.55 6.86 -9.43
N ASP A 186 -19.08 5.83 -8.78
CA ASP A 186 -20.37 5.90 -8.11
C ASP A 186 -20.31 6.87 -6.92
N VAL A 187 -19.22 6.82 -6.15
CA VAL A 187 -18.91 7.79 -5.07
C VAL A 187 -18.87 9.21 -5.61
N LEU A 188 -18.07 9.44 -6.67
CA LEU A 188 -17.92 10.79 -7.21
C LEU A 188 -19.25 11.30 -7.80
N SER A 189 -20.03 10.43 -8.44
CA SER A 189 -21.37 10.79 -8.94
C SER A 189 -22.30 11.21 -7.79
N GLY A 190 -22.29 10.47 -6.68
CA GLY A 190 -23.05 10.80 -5.47
C GLY A 190 -22.59 12.13 -4.86
N LEU A 191 -21.29 12.30 -4.67
CA LEU A 191 -20.68 13.49 -4.09
C LEU A 191 -21.02 14.76 -4.89
N LEU A 192 -20.91 14.71 -6.22
CA LEU A 192 -21.23 15.87 -7.08
C LEU A 192 -22.73 16.14 -7.16
N ARG A 193 -23.57 15.10 -7.18
CA ARG A 193 -25.02 15.26 -7.08
C ARG A 193 -25.37 15.98 -5.78
N ASP A 194 -24.92 15.46 -4.65
CA ASP A 194 -25.30 15.97 -3.34
C ASP A 194 -24.83 17.40 -3.12
N LYS A 195 -23.63 17.75 -3.61
CA LYS A 195 -23.07 19.09 -3.43
C LYS A 195 -23.62 20.13 -4.42
N TYR A 196 -23.83 19.77 -5.69
CA TYR A 196 -24.06 20.77 -6.75
C TYR A 196 -25.41 20.61 -7.49
N TYR A 197 -25.98 19.41 -7.52
CA TYR A 197 -27.21 19.08 -8.25
C TYR A 197 -28.12 18.11 -7.47
N PRO A 198 -28.58 18.48 -6.26
CA PRO A 198 -29.31 17.56 -5.38
C PRO A 198 -30.64 17.06 -5.97
N ASN A 199 -31.17 17.77 -6.98
CA ASN A 199 -32.41 17.40 -7.67
C ASN A 199 -32.20 16.36 -8.79
N GLU A 200 -30.96 15.97 -9.10
CA GLU A 200 -30.67 14.97 -10.14
C GLU A 200 -30.95 13.55 -9.64
N LYS A 201 -32.10 12.99 -10.03
CA LYS A 201 -32.56 11.67 -9.58
C LYS A 201 -31.72 10.49 -10.07
N LYS A 202 -31.04 10.64 -11.22
CA LYS A 202 -30.20 9.60 -11.83
C LYS A 202 -28.82 10.19 -12.15
N PRO A 203 -27.95 10.37 -11.14
CA PRO A 203 -26.65 10.98 -11.35
C PRO A 203 -25.78 10.11 -12.25
N GLN A 204 -25.34 10.66 -13.37
CA GLN A 204 -24.33 10.08 -14.23
C GLN A 204 -23.13 11.01 -14.24
N LEU A 205 -21.94 10.50 -13.90
CA LEU A 205 -20.75 11.35 -13.76
C LEU A 205 -20.52 12.24 -14.99
N GLY A 206 -20.55 11.70 -16.21
CA GLY A 206 -20.34 12.48 -17.42
C GLY A 206 -21.35 13.63 -17.60
N LYS A 207 -22.62 13.41 -17.24
CA LYS A 207 -23.67 14.45 -17.26
C LYS A 207 -23.39 15.54 -16.21
N LEU A 208 -23.07 15.13 -14.98
CA LEU A 208 -22.77 16.05 -13.88
C LEU A 208 -21.53 16.90 -14.19
N LEU A 209 -20.48 16.29 -14.73
CA LEU A 209 -19.27 17.01 -15.14
C LEU A 209 -19.53 18.00 -16.26
N LYS A 210 -20.31 17.62 -17.29
CA LYS A 210 -20.71 18.55 -18.36
C LYS A 210 -21.46 19.76 -17.79
N GLN A 211 -22.41 19.54 -16.89
CA GLN A 211 -23.14 20.61 -16.22
C GLN A 211 -22.23 21.51 -15.37
N LEU A 212 -21.22 20.95 -14.68
CA LEU A 212 -20.24 21.73 -13.92
C LEU A 212 -19.31 22.54 -14.83
N ILE A 213 -18.93 22.00 -15.98
CA ILE A 213 -18.11 22.70 -16.98
C ILE A 213 -18.87 23.88 -17.58
N GLU A 214 -20.17 23.72 -17.82
CA GLU A 214 -21.05 24.80 -18.29
C GLU A 214 -21.32 25.85 -17.18
N ASN A 215 -21.21 25.46 -15.90
CA ASN A 215 -21.48 26.30 -14.74
C ASN A 215 -20.28 26.33 -13.76
N LYS A 216 -19.07 26.66 -14.24
CA LYS A 216 -17.84 26.53 -13.44
C LYS A 216 -17.87 27.32 -12.13
N ASP A 217 -18.61 28.42 -12.10
CA ASP A 217 -18.71 29.29 -10.93
C ASP A 217 -19.41 28.62 -9.74
N LYS A 218 -20.24 27.60 -10.00
CA LYS A 218 -20.90 26.79 -8.96
C LYS A 218 -19.92 26.01 -8.09
N ILE A 219 -18.71 25.73 -8.60
CA ILE A 219 -17.67 25.02 -7.86
C ILE A 219 -17.08 25.99 -6.84
N ILE A 220 -17.25 25.68 -5.57
CA ILE A 220 -16.63 26.41 -4.47
C ILE A 220 -15.46 25.55 -3.99
N LEU A 221 -14.25 26.11 -4.09
CA LEU A 221 -13.04 25.47 -3.60
C LEU A 221 -12.57 26.20 -2.32
N PRO A 222 -11.99 25.47 -1.36
CA PRO A 222 -11.32 26.07 -0.20
C PRO A 222 -10.26 27.09 -0.65
N ALA A 223 -10.13 28.19 0.10
CA ALA A 223 -9.24 29.30 -0.25
C ALA A 223 -7.74 28.89 -0.34
N ASP A 224 -7.37 27.83 0.36
CA ASP A 224 -6.04 27.25 0.45
C ASP A 224 -5.79 26.13 -0.56
N THR A 225 -6.72 25.87 -1.49
CA THR A 225 -6.51 24.86 -2.53
C THR A 225 -5.40 25.27 -3.50
N LEU A 226 -4.55 24.32 -3.86
CA LEU A 226 -3.53 24.50 -4.91
C LEU A 226 -4.12 24.39 -6.33
N TYR A 227 -5.39 23.97 -6.46
CA TYR A 227 -6.03 23.70 -7.74
C TYR A 227 -6.93 24.86 -8.16
N ASN A 228 -6.75 25.37 -9.39
CA ASN A 228 -7.78 26.22 -9.98
C ASN A 228 -8.96 25.36 -10.49
N LYS A 229 -10.16 25.96 -10.58
CA LYS A 229 -11.40 25.27 -10.96
C LYS A 229 -11.30 24.55 -12.31
N GLU A 230 -10.60 25.15 -13.27
CA GLU A 230 -10.48 24.60 -14.62
C GLU A 230 -9.58 23.37 -14.67
N SER A 231 -8.44 23.40 -13.98
CA SER A 231 -7.53 22.25 -13.84
C SER A 231 -8.21 21.09 -13.12
N LEU A 232 -8.97 21.39 -12.06
CA LEU A 232 -9.72 20.39 -11.32
C LEU A 232 -10.77 19.72 -12.23
N LEU A 233 -11.54 20.52 -12.97
CA LEU A 233 -12.53 20.01 -13.93
C LEU A 233 -11.88 19.19 -15.05
N LYS A 234 -10.75 19.62 -15.61
CA LYS A 234 -10.00 18.85 -16.60
C LYS A 234 -9.55 17.49 -16.04
N MET A 235 -9.09 17.45 -14.80
CA MET A 235 -8.71 16.19 -14.14
C MET A 235 -9.93 15.29 -13.90
N MET A 236 -11.08 15.85 -13.51
CA MET A 236 -12.34 15.11 -13.35
C MET A 236 -12.88 14.56 -14.68
N VAL A 237 -12.69 15.28 -15.78
CA VAL A 237 -13.03 14.78 -17.12
C VAL A 237 -12.13 13.61 -17.51
N LYS A 238 -10.81 13.73 -17.34
CA LYS A 238 -9.87 12.61 -17.57
C LYS A 238 -10.23 11.38 -16.73
N PHE A 239 -10.63 11.60 -15.48
CA PHE A 239 -11.17 10.55 -14.61
C PHE A 239 -12.42 9.88 -15.22
N SER A 240 -13.38 10.67 -15.70
CA SER A 240 -14.63 10.12 -16.27
C SER A 240 -14.42 9.43 -17.61
N GLU A 241 -13.46 9.87 -18.42
CA GLU A 241 -13.06 9.23 -19.67
C GLU A 241 -12.44 7.85 -19.40
N LYS A 242 -11.59 7.75 -18.36
CA LYS A 242 -11.08 6.49 -17.81
C LYS A 242 -12.15 5.58 -17.18
N ARG A 243 -13.43 5.97 -17.15
CA ARG A 243 -14.55 5.06 -16.86
C ARG A 243 -15.32 4.68 -18.12
N ASN A 244 -15.56 5.64 -19.01
CA ASN A 244 -16.28 5.41 -20.26
C ASN A 244 -15.52 4.49 -21.23
N ASN A 245 -14.19 4.46 -21.16
CA ASN A 245 -13.36 3.53 -21.93
C ASN A 245 -13.41 2.08 -21.40
N HIS A 246 -14.06 1.84 -20.26
CA HIS A 246 -14.01 0.57 -19.52
C HIS A 246 -15.41 0.01 -19.22
N GLN A 247 -16.40 0.29 -20.08
CA GLN A 247 -17.73 -0.30 -19.96
C GLN A 247 -17.70 -1.82 -20.18
N LYS A 248 -18.41 -2.54 -19.31
CA LYS A 248 -18.52 -3.99 -19.28
C LYS A 248 -18.90 -4.53 -20.67
N GLY A 249 -17.96 -5.23 -21.33
CA GLY A 249 -18.16 -5.97 -22.58
C GLY A 249 -17.59 -5.35 -23.86
N THR A 250 -17.16 -4.08 -23.87
CA THR A 250 -16.59 -3.43 -25.07
C THR A 250 -15.41 -2.49 -24.79
N GLY A 251 -15.10 -2.20 -23.53
CA GLY A 251 -13.96 -1.39 -23.13
C GLY A 251 -12.67 -2.19 -22.89
N THR A 252 -11.52 -1.51 -22.94
CA THR A 252 -10.25 -2.07 -22.43
C THR A 252 -10.39 -2.24 -20.91
N LYS A 253 -9.67 -3.17 -20.26
CA LYS A 253 -9.61 -3.18 -18.78
C LYS A 253 -8.70 -2.04 -18.30
N PRO A 254 -9.03 -1.34 -17.19
CA PRO A 254 -8.14 -0.31 -16.66
C PRO A 254 -6.83 -0.94 -16.20
N SER A 255 -5.71 -0.23 -16.38
CA SER A 255 -4.47 -0.66 -15.77
C SER A 255 -4.52 -0.42 -14.25
N HIS A 256 -3.67 -1.14 -13.51
CA HIS A 256 -3.57 -0.97 -12.06
C HIS A 256 -3.18 0.46 -11.67
N GLU A 257 -2.26 1.09 -12.42
CA GLU A 257 -1.88 2.49 -12.21
C GLU A 257 -3.05 3.45 -12.47
N GLU A 258 -3.89 3.15 -13.46
CA GLU A 258 -5.08 3.94 -13.76
C GLU A 258 -6.13 3.84 -12.66
N ALA A 259 -6.39 2.64 -12.15
CA ALA A 259 -7.29 2.41 -11.04
C ALA A 259 -6.79 3.08 -9.75
N GLY A 260 -5.49 3.01 -9.46
CA GLY A 260 -4.89 3.69 -8.32
C GLY A 260 -4.98 5.21 -8.41
N PHE A 261 -4.75 5.78 -9.60
CA PHE A 261 -4.99 7.20 -9.85
C PHE A 261 -6.44 7.59 -9.58
N VAL A 262 -7.40 6.80 -10.08
CA VAL A 262 -8.85 7.02 -9.90
C VAL A 262 -9.23 6.95 -8.42
N LEU A 263 -8.73 5.96 -7.67
CA LEU A 263 -8.99 5.81 -6.25
C LEU A 263 -8.48 7.01 -5.44
N HIS A 264 -7.19 7.34 -5.57
CA HIS A 264 -6.59 8.42 -4.81
C HIS A 264 -7.17 9.79 -5.18
N PHE A 265 -7.48 10.00 -6.46
CA PHE A 265 -8.12 11.23 -6.90
C PHE A 265 -9.53 11.37 -6.34
N THR A 266 -10.30 10.28 -6.25
CA THR A 266 -11.64 10.29 -5.65
C THR A 266 -11.56 10.62 -4.15
N ILE A 267 -10.62 10.02 -3.42
CA ILE A 267 -10.39 10.32 -2.00
C ILE A 267 -10.07 11.81 -1.81
N MET A 268 -9.18 12.35 -2.64
CA MET A 268 -8.82 13.78 -2.60
C MET A 268 -10.04 14.68 -2.88
N LEU A 269 -10.84 14.37 -3.90
CA LEU A 269 -12.07 15.12 -4.21
C LEU A 269 -13.11 15.01 -3.10
N TYR A 270 -13.24 13.84 -2.48
CA TYR A 270 -14.13 13.64 -1.34
C TYR A 270 -13.77 14.58 -0.21
N GLN A 271 -12.49 14.64 0.16
CA GLN A 271 -12.01 15.57 1.19
C GLN A 271 -12.24 17.03 0.79
N LEU A 272 -11.86 17.41 -0.43
CA LEU A 272 -11.99 18.77 -0.95
C LEU A 272 -13.44 19.25 -0.96
N PHE A 273 -14.39 18.35 -1.21
CA PHE A 273 -15.80 18.71 -1.31
C PHE A 273 -16.58 18.51 0.00
N ARG A 274 -16.07 17.71 0.94
CA ARG A 274 -16.64 17.58 2.29
C ARG A 274 -16.04 18.51 3.33
N SER A 275 -14.82 19.04 3.13
CA SER A 275 -14.28 20.07 4.03
C SER A 275 -15.31 21.18 4.11
N LYS A 276 -15.87 21.39 5.31
CA LYS A 276 -16.87 22.41 5.56
C LYS A 276 -16.33 23.72 5.00
N ASN A 277 -17.13 24.37 4.17
CA ASN A 277 -17.02 25.82 4.03
C ASN A 277 -17.47 26.35 5.38
N ASP A 278 -16.54 26.49 6.31
CA ASP A 278 -16.70 27.42 7.42
C ASP A 278 -16.85 28.85 6.86
#